data_AF-A0A8X8VZI8-F1
#
_entry.id   AF-A0A8X8VZI8-F1
#
_cell.length_a   1.000
_cell.length_b   1.000
_cell.length_c   1.000
_cell.angle_alpha   90.00
_cell.angle_beta   90.00
_cell.angle_gamma   90.00
#
_symmetry.space_group_name_H-M   'P 1'
#
loop_
_entity.id
_entity.type
_entity.pdbx_description
1 polymer ?
#
loop_
_entity_poly.entity_id
_entity_poly.type
_entity_poly.pdbx_seq_one_letter_code
_entity_poly.pdbx_strand_id
1 'polypeptide(L)'
;MNAALKQQLRGTRKHPQIPQVVALFLKLTLRNMVGECLGALNLRELKNLETKVERAIGKIRSKKNELLFAEIEYMQKRQEIDLHQNNQYLRAKIAETERGQQHMNLMPGSSDQYHGLVQSQPFDYLQPSDDYHRQDQTSLQLTGEIDHGKMRAVEIGVQGVDEWLQPVVEGLHDFVNGVVAN
;
A
#
# COMPACT_ATOMS: atom_id res chain seq x y z
N MET A 1 -22.86 55.02 -42.15
CA MET A 1 -22.20 54.48 -40.93
C MET A 1 -22.81 53.11 -40.66
N ASN A 2 -22.33 51.96 -41.14
CA ASN A 2 -21.29 51.16 -40.46
C ASN A 2 -21.05 49.80 -41.17
N ALA A 3 -20.87 49.78 -42.49
CA ALA A 3 -20.30 48.60 -43.15
C ALA A 3 -18.77 48.55 -42.90
N ALA A 4 -18.10 49.69 -43.04
CA ALA A 4 -16.68 49.88 -42.72
C ALA A 4 -16.37 49.58 -41.25
N LEU A 5 -17.21 50.05 -40.31
CA LEU A 5 -17.02 49.79 -38.88
C LEU A 5 -17.25 48.32 -38.50
N LYS A 6 -18.24 47.64 -39.11
CA LYS A 6 -18.43 46.18 -38.96
C LYS A 6 -17.28 45.38 -39.59
N GLN A 7 -16.64 45.88 -40.63
CA GLN A 7 -15.42 45.30 -41.20
C GLN A 7 -14.19 45.56 -40.31
N GLN A 8 -14.12 46.72 -39.66
CA GLN A 8 -13.09 47.07 -38.68
C GLN A 8 -13.21 46.23 -37.39
N LEU A 9 -14.42 45.94 -36.91
CA LEU A 9 -14.67 45.02 -35.79
C LEU A 9 -14.46 43.53 -36.16
N ARG A 10 -14.50 43.16 -37.45
CA ARG A 10 -13.99 41.86 -37.92
C ARG A 10 -12.45 41.81 -37.96
N GLY A 11 -11.79 42.96 -37.90
CA GLY A 11 -10.35 43.12 -37.67
C GLY A 11 -9.95 43.00 -36.20
N THR A 12 -10.87 43.24 -35.25
CA THR A 12 -10.69 42.90 -33.84
C THR A 12 -11.04 41.44 -33.57
N ARG A 13 -10.65 40.52 -34.46
CA ARG A 13 -10.46 39.13 -34.03
C ARG A 13 -9.51 39.21 -32.84
N LYS A 14 -9.96 38.79 -31.66
CA LYS A 14 -9.08 38.48 -30.54
C LYS A 14 -7.87 37.77 -31.14
N HIS A 15 -6.72 38.45 -31.08
CA HIS A 15 -5.60 38.26 -32.00
C HIS A 15 -5.33 36.75 -32.18
N PRO A 16 -5.45 36.15 -33.39
CA PRO A 16 -5.28 34.71 -33.58
C PRO A 16 -3.88 34.21 -33.17
N GLN A 17 -2.94 35.15 -32.99
CA GLN A 17 -1.62 34.85 -32.45
C GLN A 17 -1.59 34.71 -30.93
N ILE A 18 -2.50 35.32 -30.15
CA ILE A 18 -2.42 35.24 -28.66
C ILE A 18 -2.53 33.78 -28.18
N PRO A 19 -3.54 32.97 -28.61
CA PRO A 19 -3.58 31.57 -28.21
C PRO A 19 -2.36 30.77 -28.66
N GLN A 20 -1.83 31.06 -29.86
CA GLN A 20 -0.65 30.37 -30.40
C GLN A 20 0.62 30.73 -29.62
N VAL A 21 0.82 32.00 -29.28
CA VAL A 21 1.94 32.49 -28.48
C VAL A 21 1.89 31.90 -27.07
N VAL A 22 0.71 31.85 -26.45
CA VAL A 22 0.53 31.22 -25.13
C VAL A 22 0.86 29.72 -25.20
N ALA A 23 0.36 29.00 -26.21
CA ALA A 23 0.65 27.58 -26.38
C ALA A 23 2.15 27.31 -26.58
N LEU A 24 2.83 28.11 -27.41
CA LEU A 24 4.27 28.02 -27.62
C LEU A 24 5.06 28.35 -26.34
N PHE A 25 4.65 29.38 -25.60
CA PHE A 25 5.26 29.75 -24.34
C PHE A 25 5.12 28.64 -23.29
N LEU A 26 3.93 28.05 -23.16
CA LEU A 26 3.69 26.93 -22.25
C LEU A 26 4.53 25.71 -22.63
N LYS A 27 4.58 25.36 -23.92
CA LYS A 27 5.40 24.26 -24.42
C LYS A 27 6.89 24.50 -24.13
N LEU A 28 7.41 25.70 -24.40
CA LEU A 28 8.79 26.05 -24.09
C LEU A 28 9.07 25.99 -22.59
N THR A 29 8.14 26.48 -21.76
CA THR A 29 8.25 26.42 -20.31
C THR A 29 8.32 24.97 -19.81
N LEU A 30 7.47 24.08 -20.33
CA LEU A 30 7.51 22.65 -20.01
C LEU A 30 8.85 22.01 -20.41
N ARG A 31 9.33 22.31 -21.62
CA ARG A 31 10.65 21.85 -22.10
C ARG A 31 11.77 22.30 -21.17
N ASN A 32 11.77 23.56 -20.76
CA ASN A 32 12.74 24.08 -19.80
C ASN A 32 12.64 23.35 -18.45
N MET A 33 11.43 23.09 -17.94
CA MET A 33 11.23 22.34 -16.69
C MET A 33 11.78 20.91 -16.74
N VAL A 34 11.79 20.27 -17.91
CA VAL A 34 12.39 18.93 -18.11
C VAL A 34 13.87 18.98 -18.52
N GLY A 35 14.47 20.16 -18.58
CA GLY A 35 15.89 20.34 -18.89
C GLY A 35 16.23 20.50 -20.38
N GLU A 36 15.23 20.71 -21.24
CA GLU A 36 15.42 20.98 -22.67
C GLU A 36 15.48 22.49 -22.97
N CYS A 37 16.06 22.87 -24.12
CA CYS A 37 16.07 24.25 -24.63
C CYS A 37 16.66 25.32 -23.68
N LEU A 38 17.56 24.93 -22.78
CA LEU A 38 18.12 25.81 -21.75
C LEU A 38 19.10 26.88 -22.29
N GLY A 39 19.64 26.71 -23.50
CA GLY A 39 20.63 27.62 -24.08
C GLY A 39 20.14 29.05 -24.34
N ALA A 40 18.83 29.28 -24.32
CA ALA A 40 18.22 30.61 -24.43
C ALA A 40 18.07 31.33 -23.08
N LEU A 41 18.31 30.64 -21.95
CA LEU A 41 18.17 31.19 -20.61
C LEU A 41 19.49 31.79 -20.13
N ASN A 42 19.42 32.93 -19.47
CA ASN A 42 20.58 33.49 -18.77
C ASN A 42 20.80 32.80 -17.40
N LEU A 43 21.95 33.05 -16.77
CA LEU A 43 22.32 32.43 -15.49
C LEU A 43 21.28 32.65 -14.37
N ARG A 44 20.65 33.83 -14.33
CA ARG A 44 19.63 34.15 -13.34
C ARG A 44 18.36 33.34 -13.57
N GLU A 45 17.93 33.21 -14.82
CA GLU A 45 16.78 32.41 -15.21
C GLU A 45 17.02 30.92 -14.95
N LEU A 46 18.23 30.43 -15.20
CA LEU A 46 18.61 29.05 -14.95
C LEU A 46 18.58 28.72 -13.45
N LYS A 47 19.15 29.58 -12.59
CA LYS A 47 19.05 29.42 -11.12
C LYS A 47 17.62 29.45 -10.61
N ASN A 48 16.78 30.31 -11.19
CA ASN A 48 15.36 30.37 -10.84
C ASN A 48 14.63 29.08 -11.25
N LEU A 49 14.94 28.54 -12.43
CA LEU A 49 14.38 27.28 -12.93
C LEU A 49 14.79 26.10 -12.04
N GLU A 50 16.08 25.98 -11.72
CA GLU A 50 16.63 24.98 -10.79
C GLU A 50 15.90 25.02 -9.44
N THR A 51 15.78 26.22 -8.85
CA THR A 51 15.06 26.39 -7.57
C THR A 51 13.60 25.96 -7.66
N LYS A 52 12.92 26.23 -8.78
CA LYS A 52 11.53 25.81 -8.99
C LYS A 52 11.41 24.29 -9.10
N VAL A 53 12.30 23.66 -9.86
CA VAL A 53 12.33 22.20 -10.03
C VAL A 53 12.64 21.52 -8.71
N GLU A 54 13.65 21.98 -7.97
CA GLU A 54 14.03 21.42 -6.66
C GLU A 54 12.86 21.47 -5.67
N ARG A 55 12.19 22.62 -5.57
CA ARG A 55 11.00 22.77 -4.71
C ARG A 55 9.84 21.86 -5.15
N ALA A 56 9.62 21.71 -6.46
CA ALA A 56 8.56 20.85 -6.97
C ALA A 56 8.85 19.37 -6.67
N ILE A 57 10.10 18.93 -6.85
CA ILE A 57 10.56 17.58 -6.49
C ILE A 57 10.37 17.35 -4.99
N GLY A 58 10.77 18.30 -4.15
CA GLY A 58 10.56 18.23 -2.70
C GLY A 58 9.08 18.01 -2.35
N LYS A 59 8.17 18.80 -2.93
CA LYS A 59 6.71 18.65 -2.73
C LYS A 59 6.19 17.28 -3.17
N ILE A 60 6.63 16.79 -4.34
CA ILE A 60 6.21 15.48 -4.87
C ILE A 60 6.66 14.37 -3.92
N ARG A 61 7.92 14.41 -3.46
CA ARG A 61 8.47 13.43 -2.50
C ARG A 61 7.70 13.45 -1.18
N SER A 62 7.47 14.64 -0.60
CA SER A 62 6.68 14.77 0.63
C SER A 62 5.27 14.21 0.47
N LYS A 63 4.58 14.52 -0.63
CA LYS A 63 3.22 14.01 -0.87
C LYS A 63 3.20 12.50 -1.09
N LYS A 64 4.19 11.95 -1.81
CA LYS A 64 4.34 10.51 -1.97
C LYS A 64 4.53 9.82 -0.60
N ASN A 65 5.38 10.37 0.25
CA ASN A 65 5.62 9.82 1.59
C ASN A 65 4.36 9.88 2.45
N GLU A 66 3.64 11.01 2.45
CA GLU A 66 2.37 11.17 3.16
C GLU A 66 1.35 10.09 2.75
N LEU A 67 1.19 9.86 1.45
CA LEU A 67 0.27 8.84 0.93
C LEU A 67 0.72 7.42 1.27
N LEU A 68 2.02 7.13 1.23
CA LEU A 68 2.56 5.83 1.62
C LEU A 68 2.32 5.54 3.10
N PHE A 69 2.52 6.53 3.98
CA PHE A 69 2.24 6.37 5.40
C PHE A 69 0.75 6.13 5.67
N ALA A 70 -0.13 6.87 4.99
CA ALA A 70 -1.57 6.66 5.09
C ALA A 70 -1.98 5.24 4.63
N GLU A 71 -1.38 4.74 3.55
CA GLU A 71 -1.65 3.38 3.05
C GLU A 71 -1.16 2.30 4.02
N ILE A 72 0.06 2.45 4.57
CA ILE A 72 0.61 1.52 5.56
C ILE A 72 -0.31 1.46 6.80
N GLU A 73 -0.73 2.63 7.30
CA GLU A 73 -1.64 2.71 8.45
C GLU A 73 -3.00 2.04 8.15
N TYR A 74 -3.53 2.27 6.95
CA TYR A 74 -4.78 1.64 6.51
C TYR A 74 -4.68 0.11 6.48
N MET A 75 -3.62 -0.43 5.86
CA MET A 75 -3.40 -1.87 5.77
C MET A 75 -3.21 -2.51 7.15
N GLN A 76 -2.46 -1.86 8.04
CA GLN A 76 -2.23 -2.35 9.41
C GLN A 76 -3.54 -2.41 10.21
N LYS A 77 -4.34 -1.33 10.21
CA LYS A 77 -5.63 -1.31 10.91
C LYS A 77 -6.58 -2.38 10.39
N ARG A 78 -6.63 -2.57 9.07
CA ARG A 78 -7.47 -3.61 8.47
C ARG A 78 -7.03 -4.99 8.91
N GLN A 79 -5.74 -5.29 8.87
CA GLN A 79 -5.21 -6.57 9.31
C GLN A 79 -5.51 -6.84 10.79
N GLU A 80 -5.36 -5.84 11.66
CA GLU A 80 -5.68 -5.93 13.08
C GLU A 80 -7.17 -6.26 13.29
N ILE A 81 -8.07 -5.55 12.61
CA ILE A 81 -9.51 -5.79 12.68
C ILE A 81 -9.86 -7.19 12.17
N ASP A 82 -9.38 -7.57 10.99
CA ASP A 82 -9.70 -8.86 10.37
C ASP A 82 -9.20 -10.03 11.25
N LEU A 83 -8.02 -9.88 11.86
CA LEU A 83 -7.47 -10.86 12.79
C LEU A 83 -8.30 -10.97 14.08
N HIS A 84 -8.68 -9.84 14.68
CA HIS A 84 -9.52 -9.81 15.87
C HIS A 84 -10.91 -10.41 15.60
N GLN A 85 -11.51 -10.12 14.45
CA GLN A 85 -12.80 -10.67 14.05
C GLN A 85 -12.70 -12.18 13.84
N ASN A 86 -11.69 -12.66 13.13
CA ASN A 86 -11.48 -14.09 12.91
C ASN A 86 -11.24 -14.84 14.23
N ASN A 87 -10.42 -14.27 15.12
CA ASN A 87 -10.17 -14.88 16.44
C ASN A 87 -11.46 -14.96 17.29
N GLN A 88 -12.28 -13.92 17.28
CA GLN A 88 -13.58 -13.93 17.95
C GLN A 88 -14.53 -14.98 17.36
N TYR A 89 -14.60 -15.07 16.03
CA TYR A 89 -15.39 -16.08 15.34
C TYR A 89 -14.96 -17.51 15.71
N LEU A 90 -13.65 -17.78 15.71
CA LEU A 90 -13.12 -19.09 16.09
C LEU A 90 -13.44 -19.44 17.56
N ARG A 91 -13.32 -18.48 18.48
CA ARG A 91 -13.70 -18.68 19.89
C ARG A 91 -15.18 -19.01 20.05
N ALA A 92 -16.06 -18.31 19.33
CA ALA A 92 -17.48 -18.59 19.34
C ALA A 92 -17.79 -20.00 18.78
N LYS A 93 -17.11 -20.40 17.70
CA LYS A 93 -17.27 -21.71 17.08
C LYS A 93 -16.77 -22.86 17.96
N ILE A 94 -15.68 -22.65 18.70
CA ILE A 94 -15.18 -23.61 19.69
C ILE A 94 -16.23 -23.80 20.79
N ALA A 95 -16.72 -22.71 21.38
CA ALA A 95 -17.74 -22.78 22.44
C ALA A 95 -19.03 -23.49 21.97
N GLU A 96 -19.47 -23.26 20.74
CA GLU A 96 -20.63 -23.97 20.17
C GLU A 96 -20.36 -25.47 20.00
N THR A 97 -19.17 -25.83 19.50
CA THR A 97 -18.76 -27.23 19.33
C THR A 97 -18.71 -27.96 20.68
N GLU A 98 -18.16 -27.30 21.71
CA GLU A 98 -18.10 -27.85 23.08
C GLU A 98 -19.50 -28.05 23.66
N ARG A 99 -20.44 -27.12 23.44
CA ARG A 99 -21.84 -27.27 23.87
C ARG A 99 -22.56 -28.39 23.12
N GLY A 100 -22.32 -28.54 21.82
CA GLY A 100 -22.86 -29.65 21.03
C GLY A 100 -22.35 -31.01 21.48
N GLN A 101 -21.05 -31.10 21.80
CA GLN A 101 -20.46 -32.30 22.40
C GLN A 101 -21.02 -32.61 23.79
N GLN A 102 -21.21 -31.60 24.63
CA GLN A 102 -21.88 -31.78 25.93
C GLN A 102 -23.33 -32.24 25.74
N HIS A 103 -24.10 -31.66 24.82
CA HIS A 103 -25.47 -32.07 24.54
C HIS A 103 -25.57 -33.52 24.04
N MET A 104 -24.61 -33.98 23.23
CA MET A 104 -24.51 -35.39 22.81
C MET A 104 -24.12 -36.33 23.94
N ASN A 105 -23.30 -35.87 24.91
CA ASN A 105 -22.92 -36.65 26.09
C ASN A 105 -23.99 -36.71 27.18
N LEU A 106 -25.05 -35.90 27.10
CA LEU A 106 -26.15 -35.86 28.07
C LEU A 106 -27.39 -36.69 27.66
N MET A 107 -27.35 -37.46 26.58
CA MET A 107 -28.37 -38.49 26.29
C MET A 107 -28.05 -39.78 27.09
N PRO A 108 -28.82 -40.12 28.15
CA PRO A 108 -28.59 -41.34 28.90
C PRO A 108 -29.33 -42.48 28.19
N GLY A 109 -28.58 -43.29 27.45
CA GLY A 109 -29.08 -44.58 26.96
C GLY A 109 -28.73 -44.86 25.51
N SER A 110 -27.49 -45.27 25.25
CA SER A 110 -27.19 -46.47 24.46
C SER A 110 -25.68 -46.68 24.46
N SER A 111 -25.20 -47.37 25.49
CA SER A 111 -23.92 -48.05 25.40
C SER A 111 -24.02 -49.12 24.32
N ASP A 112 -22.99 -49.14 23.48
CA ASP A 112 -22.67 -50.15 22.48
C ASP A 112 -23.42 -50.05 21.14
N GLN A 113 -22.61 -49.92 20.08
CA GLN A 113 -22.93 -50.18 18.67
C GLN A 113 -23.26 -48.99 17.75
N TYR A 114 -22.39 -47.98 17.64
CA TYR A 114 -22.19 -47.23 16.37
C TYR A 114 -20.73 -46.77 16.21
N HIS A 115 -19.81 -47.72 16.07
CA HIS A 115 -18.42 -47.47 15.67
C HIS A 115 -18.27 -47.36 14.14
N GLY A 116 -18.93 -46.40 13.49
CA GLY A 116 -18.52 -46.11 12.11
C GLY A 116 -19.58 -45.54 11.20
N LEU A 117 -19.80 -44.23 11.27
CA LEU A 117 -20.14 -43.39 10.12
C LEU A 117 -19.66 -41.95 10.41
N VAL A 118 -18.35 -41.77 10.70
CA VAL A 118 -17.73 -40.44 10.53
C VAL A 118 -17.40 -40.32 9.05
N GLN A 119 -18.39 -39.93 8.26
CA GLN A 119 -18.22 -39.61 6.85
C GLN A 119 -17.34 -38.37 6.77
N SER A 120 -16.07 -38.57 6.42
CA SER A 120 -15.13 -37.52 6.06
C SER A 120 -15.65 -36.80 4.81
N GLN A 121 -16.33 -35.68 4.98
CA GLN A 121 -16.56 -34.75 3.89
C GLN A 121 -15.25 -33.97 3.65
N PRO A 122 -14.77 -33.87 2.40
CA PRO A 122 -13.55 -33.16 2.10
C PRO A 122 -13.76 -31.66 2.39
N PHE A 123 -12.71 -31.04 2.90
CA PHE A 123 -12.62 -29.60 3.14
C PHE A 123 -12.93 -28.82 1.86
N ASP A 124 -14.07 -28.15 1.80
CA ASP A 124 -14.29 -27.05 0.86
C ASP A 124 -13.46 -25.86 1.34
N TYR A 125 -12.32 -25.64 0.68
CA TYR A 125 -11.60 -24.38 0.73
C TYR A 125 -12.56 -23.29 0.24
N LEU A 126 -12.96 -22.38 1.15
CA LEU A 126 -13.51 -21.10 0.75
C LEU A 126 -12.43 -20.34 -0.01
N GLN A 127 -12.57 -20.40 -1.33
CA GLN A 127 -11.85 -19.63 -2.33
C GLN A 127 -12.03 -18.14 -2.02
N PRO A 128 -10.97 -17.35 -1.74
CA PRO A 128 -11.06 -15.90 -1.80
C PRO A 128 -11.31 -15.53 -3.26
N SER A 129 -12.35 -14.74 -3.52
CA SER A 129 -12.67 -14.23 -4.85
C SER A 129 -11.45 -13.53 -5.47
N ASP A 130 -10.87 -14.16 -6.50
CA ASP A 130 -9.87 -13.59 -7.39
C ASP A 130 -10.54 -12.55 -8.31
N ASP A 131 -10.92 -11.41 -7.76
CA ASP A 131 -11.61 -10.34 -8.51
C ASP A 131 -10.89 -8.98 -8.44
N TYR A 132 -9.55 -9.00 -8.38
CA TYR A 132 -8.77 -7.82 -8.77
C TYR A 132 -7.70 -8.19 -9.79
N HIS A 133 -8.19 -8.32 -11.02
CA HIS A 133 -7.43 -8.17 -12.24
C HIS A 133 -6.55 -6.91 -12.19
N ARG A 134 -5.23 -7.14 -12.25
CA ARG A 134 -4.44 -6.81 -13.45
C ARG A 134 -4.47 -5.33 -13.88
N GLN A 135 -3.72 -4.47 -13.20
CA GLN A 135 -2.98 -3.41 -13.87
C GLN A 135 -1.73 -3.00 -13.07
N ASP A 136 -0.57 -3.04 -13.74
CA ASP A 136 0.78 -2.70 -13.27
C ASP A 136 1.52 -3.72 -12.38
N GLN A 137 1.84 -4.89 -12.96
CA GLN A 137 3.03 -5.64 -12.55
C GLN A 137 4.27 -5.07 -13.26
N THR A 138 5.02 -4.23 -12.56
CA THR A 138 6.49 -4.27 -12.65
C THR A 138 6.99 -4.87 -11.34
N SER A 139 6.86 -6.19 -11.19
CA SER A 139 7.44 -6.93 -10.07
C SER A 139 8.94 -7.07 -10.30
N LEU A 140 9.73 -6.45 -9.42
CA LEU A 140 11.16 -6.68 -9.30
C LEU A 140 11.37 -8.16 -8.98
N GLN A 141 11.94 -8.90 -9.93
CA GLN A 141 12.43 -10.26 -9.71
C GLN A 141 13.56 -10.21 -8.66
N LEU A 142 13.23 -10.61 -7.43
CA LEU A 142 14.22 -11.05 -6.45
C LEU A 142 14.29 -12.56 -6.54
N THR A 143 15.19 -13.05 -7.40
CA THR A 143 15.61 -14.46 -7.40
C THR A 143 16.43 -14.69 -6.15
N GLY A 144 15.79 -15.25 -5.12
CA GLY A 144 16.44 -15.83 -3.96
C GLY A 144 15.65 -17.08 -3.59
N GLU A 145 16.21 -18.24 -3.88
CA GLU A 145 15.67 -19.54 -3.47
C GLU A 145 15.48 -19.55 -1.94
N ILE A 146 14.23 -19.66 -1.48
CA ILE A 146 13.94 -19.94 -0.07
C ILE A 146 13.70 -21.44 0.03
N ASP A 147 14.71 -22.12 0.57
CA ASP A 147 14.73 -23.54 0.85
C ASP A 147 13.58 -23.92 1.80
N HIS A 148 12.75 -24.86 1.35
CA HIS A 148 11.59 -25.36 2.06
C HIS A 148 12.05 -26.41 3.07
N GLY A 149 12.58 -25.97 4.21
CA GLY A 149 13.11 -26.87 5.24
C GLY A 149 12.70 -26.48 6.65
N LYS A 150 11.67 -27.15 7.19
CA LYS A 150 11.27 -27.24 8.61
C LYS A 150 10.50 -26.04 9.20
N MET A 151 9.18 -26.02 9.00
CA MET A 151 8.28 -25.49 10.03
C MET A 151 7.84 -26.63 10.95
N ARG A 152 8.50 -26.76 12.10
CA ARG A 152 7.87 -27.44 13.25
C ARG A 152 6.95 -26.42 13.89
N ALA A 153 5.66 -26.76 13.96
CA ALA A 153 4.70 -26.05 14.78
C ALA A 153 5.24 -25.97 16.22
N VAL A 154 5.48 -24.76 16.69
CA VAL A 154 5.71 -24.48 18.11
C VAL A 154 4.56 -23.58 18.53
N GLU A 155 3.77 -24.10 19.46
CA GLU A 155 2.69 -23.41 20.14
C GLU A 155 3.21 -22.09 20.69
N ILE A 156 2.83 -20.96 20.10
CA ILE A 156 3.13 -19.65 20.69
C ILE A 156 2.02 -19.35 21.69
N GLY A 157 2.21 -19.91 22.88
CA GLY A 157 1.72 -19.28 24.10
C GLY A 157 2.34 -17.89 24.21
N VAL A 158 1.60 -16.99 24.86
CA VAL A 158 1.90 -15.54 25.00
C VAL A 158 3.28 -15.25 25.65
N GLN A 159 4.04 -16.27 26.06
CA GLN A 159 5.43 -16.20 26.50
C GLN A 159 6.47 -16.05 25.38
N GLY A 160 6.10 -16.26 24.11
CA GLY A 160 7.07 -16.28 23.00
C GLY A 160 7.37 -14.94 22.32
N VAL A 161 6.69 -13.83 22.64
CA VAL A 161 6.95 -12.55 21.95
C VAL A 161 8.23 -11.88 22.46
N ASP A 162 8.56 -12.07 23.74
CA ASP A 162 9.71 -11.43 24.38
C ASP A 162 11.06 -12.01 23.90
N GLU A 163 11.14 -13.33 23.65
CA GLU A 163 12.37 -13.98 23.14
C GLU A 163 12.71 -13.57 21.70
N TRP A 164 11.71 -13.24 20.87
CA TRP A 164 11.94 -12.79 19.49
C TRP A 164 12.38 -11.32 19.40
N LEU A 165 12.02 -10.53 20.41
CA LEU A 165 12.39 -9.11 20.48
C LEU A 165 13.73 -8.89 21.18
N GLN A 166 14.21 -9.84 21.99
CA GLN A 166 15.52 -9.75 22.67
C GLN A 166 16.69 -9.37 21.76
N PRO A 167 16.94 -10.03 20.60
CA PRO A 167 18.07 -9.65 19.75
C PRO A 167 17.92 -8.25 19.13
N VAL A 168 16.70 -7.76 18.96
CA VAL A 168 16.43 -6.38 18.46
C VAL A 168 16.67 -5.35 19.56
N VAL A 169 16.24 -5.65 20.79
CA VAL A 169 16.44 -4.79 21.96
C VAL A 169 17.93 -4.72 22.34
N GLU A 170 18.64 -5.86 22.31
CA GLU A 170 20.09 -5.91 22.53
C GLU A 170 20.86 -5.14 21.45
N GLY A 171 20.49 -5.29 20.17
CA GLY A 171 21.09 -4.52 19.07
C GLY A 171 20.87 -3.01 19.19
N LEU A 172 19.73 -2.57 19.73
CA LEU A 172 19.46 -1.16 20.03
C LEU A 172 20.25 -0.68 21.24
N HIS A 173 20.40 -1.51 22.28
CA HIS A 173 21.18 -1.19 23.48
C HIS A 173 22.67 -1.02 23.15
N ASP A 174 23.23 -1.89 22.32
CA ASP A 174 24.62 -1.81 21.85
C ASP A 174 24.86 -0.63 20.92
N PHE A 175 23.88 -0.28 20.07
CA PHE A 175 23.95 0.92 19.23
C PHE A 175 23.95 2.20 20.08
N VAL A 176 23.06 2.29 21.07
CA VAL A 176 22.99 3.45 21.98
C VAL A 176 24.26 3.56 22.82
N ASN A 177 24.79 2.45 23.34
CA ASN A 177 26.03 2.47 24.13
C ASN A 177 27.28 2.74 23.28
N GLY A 178 27.31 2.28 22.03
CA GLY A 178 28.37 2.59 21.06
C GLY A 178 28.42 4.05 20.65
N VAL A 179 27.29 4.77 20.71
CA VAL A 179 27.21 6.22 20.46
C VAL A 179 27.64 7.04 21.68
N VAL A 180 27.53 6.50 22.91
CA VAL A 180 27.95 7.17 24.15
C VAL A 180 29.45 6.96 24.45
N ALA A 181 30.08 5.94 23.86
CA ALA A 181 31.48 5.58 24.07
C ALA A 181 32.47 6.22 23.07
N ASN A 182 32.05 7.19 22.25
CA ASN A 182 32.90 7.91 21.29
C ASN A 182 32.71 9.43 21.39
#